data_AF-A0A5J5AVV2-F1
#
_entry.id   AF-A0A5J5AVV2-F1
#
_cell.length_a   1.000
_cell.length_b   1.000
_cell.length_c   1.000
_cell.angle_alpha   90.00
_cell.angle_beta   90.00
_cell.angle_gamma   90.00
#
_symmetry.space_group_name_H-M   'P 1'
#
loop_
_entity.id
_entity.type
_entity.pdbx_description
1 polymer ?
#
loop_
_entity_poly.entity_id
_entity_poly.type
_entity_poly.pdbx_seq_one_letter_code
_entity_poly.pdbx_strand_id
1 'polypeptide(L)'
;MSRERERFEEIGKRIKRESDASSQMGRRHMLGPPGTLNTITPCAACKLLRRRCAQECPFSPYFSPHEPQKFASVHKVFGASNVSKMLMEVPESQRADAANSLVYEANVRLRDPVYGCMGAISALQQQVQALQAELNSVRAEILRYKYSETNIIPSSHLALFSSGAVSIAAHAPPALPAIAAATTSSSSSFRVFIICFVHATIHCH
;
A
#
# COMPACT_ATOMS: atom_id res chain seq x y z
N MET A 1 -5.33 35.15 -39.22
CA MET A 1 -6.19 34.65 -38.12
C MET A 1 -7.38 33.80 -38.61
N SER A 2 -7.29 33.08 -39.76
CA SER A 2 -8.44 32.29 -40.28
C SER A 2 -8.17 30.81 -40.56
N ARG A 3 -6.91 30.37 -40.70
CA ARG A 3 -6.61 28.96 -41.06
C ARG A 3 -6.43 28.01 -39.87
N GLU A 4 -6.17 28.55 -38.68
CA GLU A 4 -5.89 27.74 -37.49
C GLU A 4 -7.17 27.29 -36.78
N ARG A 5 -8.27 28.05 -36.92
CA ARG A 5 -9.57 27.76 -36.32
C ARG A 5 -10.33 26.65 -37.06
N GLU A 6 -10.15 26.54 -38.37
CA GLU A 6 -10.75 25.45 -39.18
C GLU A 6 -10.14 24.08 -38.84
N ARG A 7 -8.82 24.04 -38.55
CA ARG A 7 -8.11 22.79 -38.19
C ARG A 7 -8.60 22.19 -36.88
N PHE A 8 -8.98 23.01 -35.91
CA PHE A 8 -9.47 22.55 -34.62
C PHE A 8 -10.89 21.95 -34.70
N GLU A 9 -11.73 22.46 -35.61
CA GLU A 9 -13.07 21.92 -35.85
C GLU A 9 -13.06 20.62 -36.66
N GLU A 10 -12.08 20.43 -37.54
CA GLU A 10 -11.88 19.20 -38.30
C GLU A 10 -11.43 18.03 -37.40
N ILE A 11 -10.58 18.31 -36.40
CA ILE A 11 -10.14 17.34 -35.40
C ILE A 11 -11.31 16.89 -34.50
N GLY A 12 -12.19 17.81 -34.10
CA GLY A 12 -13.38 17.50 -33.30
C GLY A 12 -14.39 16.57 -33.99
N LYS A 13 -14.51 16.66 -35.33
CA LYS A 13 -15.38 15.79 -36.13
C LYS A 13 -14.81 14.38 -36.33
N ARG A 14 -13.50 14.18 -36.19
CA ARG A 14 -12.85 12.86 -36.27
C ARG A 14 -13.01 12.06 -34.98
N ILE A 15 -12.89 12.73 -33.82
CA ILE A 15 -12.99 12.09 -32.50
C ILE A 15 -14.42 11.60 -32.20
N LYS A 16 -15.46 12.32 -32.68
CA LYS A 16 -16.85 11.90 -32.48
C LYS A 16 -17.25 10.69 -33.34
N ARG A 17 -16.56 10.40 -34.44
CA ARG A 17 -16.81 9.20 -35.27
C ARG A 17 -16.07 7.95 -34.79
N GLU A 18 -14.97 8.09 -34.04
CA GLU A 18 -14.23 6.93 -33.52
C GLU A 18 -14.84 6.34 -32.24
N SER A 19 -15.62 7.12 -31.48
CA SER A 19 -16.38 6.58 -30.33
C SER A 19 -17.53 5.65 -30.75
N ASP A 20 -18.08 5.82 -31.95
CA ASP A 20 -19.21 5.01 -32.45
C ASP A 20 -18.76 3.83 -33.34
N ALA A 21 -17.49 3.78 -33.76
CA ALA A 21 -16.96 2.73 -34.64
C ALA A 21 -16.32 1.52 -33.90
N SER A 22 -16.09 1.60 -32.59
CA SER A 22 -15.52 0.47 -31.83
C SER A 22 -16.55 -0.53 -31.28
N SER A 23 -17.83 -0.40 -31.66
CA SER A 23 -18.89 -1.36 -31.35
C SER A 23 -19.00 -2.52 -32.35
N GLN A 24 -18.09 -2.61 -33.34
CA GLN A 24 -18.20 -3.57 -34.42
C GLN A 24 -16.91 -4.39 -34.61
N MET A 25 -16.64 -5.30 -33.68
CA MET A 25 -15.79 -6.45 -33.95
C MET A 25 -16.37 -7.71 -33.28
N GLY A 26 -17.16 -8.46 -34.05
CA GLY A 26 -17.33 -9.91 -33.87
C GLY A 26 -18.33 -10.39 -32.81
N ARG A 27 -19.64 -10.30 -33.10
CA ARG A 27 -20.59 -11.33 -32.63
C ARG A 27 -20.24 -12.65 -33.31
N ARG A 28 -19.37 -13.46 -32.70
CA ARG A 28 -19.41 -14.90 -32.93
C ARG A 28 -20.51 -15.45 -32.04
N HIS A 29 -21.68 -15.68 -32.64
CA HIS A 29 -22.71 -16.53 -32.05
C HIS A 29 -22.10 -17.91 -31.82
N MET A 30 -21.87 -18.26 -30.55
CA MET A 30 -21.78 -19.66 -30.15
C MET A 30 -23.18 -20.06 -29.72
N LEU A 31 -23.90 -20.79 -30.58
CA LEU A 31 -25.11 -21.51 -30.19
C LEU A 31 -24.70 -22.59 -29.17
N GLY A 32 -24.72 -22.22 -27.89
CA GLY A 32 -24.82 -23.18 -26.80
C GLY A 32 -26.29 -23.43 -26.45
N PRO A 33 -26.64 -24.60 -25.86
CA PRO A 33 -28.04 -24.97 -25.61
C PRO A 33 -28.71 -24.05 -24.59
N PRO A 34 -30.04 -23.87 -24.66
CA PRO A 34 -30.79 -22.99 -23.77
C PRO A 34 -31.07 -23.70 -22.44
N GLY A 35 -30.18 -23.50 -21.47
CA GLY A 35 -30.47 -23.72 -20.05
C GLY A 35 -30.39 -22.38 -19.34
N THR A 36 -31.54 -21.81 -18.98
CA THR A 36 -31.75 -20.77 -17.94
C THR A 36 -30.56 -19.83 -17.69
N LEU A 37 -30.25 -18.97 -18.65
CA LEU A 37 -29.19 -17.99 -18.53
C LEU A 37 -29.70 -16.75 -17.80
N ASN A 38 -29.63 -16.79 -16.47
CA ASN A 38 -29.65 -15.59 -15.64
C ASN A 38 -28.58 -14.65 -16.23
N THR A 39 -28.95 -13.41 -16.56
CA THR A 39 -28.07 -12.39 -17.13
C THR A 39 -27.02 -11.96 -16.09
N ILE A 40 -26.04 -12.82 -15.83
CA ILE A 40 -24.95 -12.55 -14.90
C ILE A 40 -23.93 -11.74 -15.68
N THR A 41 -23.88 -10.44 -15.39
CA THR A 41 -22.80 -9.58 -15.85
C THR A 41 -21.47 -10.23 -15.45
N PRO A 42 -20.61 -10.60 -16.40
CA PRO A 42 -19.36 -11.27 -16.07
C PRO A 42 -18.48 -10.33 -15.24
N CYS A 43 -17.82 -10.87 -14.21
CA CYS A 43 -16.85 -10.11 -13.42
C CYS A 43 -15.68 -9.60 -14.30
N ALA A 44 -14.91 -8.63 -13.81
CA ALA A 44 -13.80 -8.05 -14.58
C ALA A 44 -12.79 -9.11 -15.05
N ALA A 45 -12.54 -10.13 -14.24
CA ALA A 45 -11.66 -11.24 -14.59
C ALA A 45 -12.17 -12.05 -15.78
N CYS A 46 -13.41 -12.54 -15.70
CA CYS A 46 -14.00 -13.35 -16.77
C CYS A 46 -14.19 -12.54 -18.05
N LYS A 47 -14.51 -11.25 -17.94
CA LYS A 47 -14.56 -10.32 -19.07
C LYS A 47 -13.20 -10.18 -19.76
N LEU A 48 -12.12 -9.97 -19.00
CA LEU A 48 -10.76 -9.85 -19.56
C LEU A 48 -10.27 -11.17 -20.17
N LEU A 49 -10.53 -12.29 -19.50
CA LEU A 49 -10.13 -13.64 -19.93
C LEU A 49 -11.03 -14.23 -21.02
N ARG A 50 -12.07 -13.52 -21.45
CA ARG A 50 -13.04 -13.94 -22.49
C ARG A 50 -13.68 -15.30 -22.22
N ARG A 51 -14.01 -15.59 -20.95
CA ARG A 51 -14.65 -16.85 -20.52
C ARG A 51 -15.98 -16.60 -19.81
N ARG A 52 -16.81 -17.63 -19.70
CA ARG A 52 -18.07 -17.56 -18.94
C ARG A 52 -17.79 -17.37 -17.45
N CYS A 53 -18.54 -16.47 -16.79
CA CYS A 53 -18.51 -16.32 -15.34
C CYS A 53 -19.47 -17.34 -14.72
N ALA A 54 -18.92 -18.31 -13.98
CA ALA A 54 -19.70 -19.27 -13.20
C ALA A 54 -20.31 -18.61 -11.95
N GLN A 55 -21.29 -19.27 -11.33
CA GLN A 55 -21.87 -18.84 -10.05
C GLN A 55 -20.79 -18.74 -8.97
N GLU A 56 -19.99 -19.80 -8.83
CA GLU A 56 -18.88 -19.90 -7.88
C GLU A 56 -17.55 -19.42 -8.50
N CYS A 57 -17.56 -18.26 -9.16
CA CYS A 57 -16.35 -17.70 -9.74
C CYS A 57 -15.44 -17.12 -8.64
N PRO A 58 -14.19 -17.59 -8.50
CA PRO A 58 -13.30 -17.16 -7.40
C PRO A 58 -12.89 -15.68 -7.49
N PHE A 59 -13.10 -15.05 -8.64
CA PHE A 59 -12.79 -13.64 -8.87
C PHE A 59 -14.00 -12.72 -8.70
N SER A 60 -15.22 -13.25 -8.78
CA SER A 60 -16.43 -12.42 -8.86
C SER A 60 -16.66 -11.54 -7.64
N PRO A 61 -16.45 -12.01 -6.39
CA PRO A 61 -16.64 -11.16 -5.21
C PRO A 61 -15.64 -10.00 -5.09
N TYR A 62 -14.47 -10.10 -5.73
CA TYR A 62 -13.36 -9.16 -5.51
C TYR A 62 -13.07 -8.25 -6.72
N PHE A 63 -13.46 -8.67 -7.92
CA PHE A 63 -13.16 -7.96 -9.17
C PHE A 63 -14.45 -7.55 -9.91
N SER A 64 -15.00 -6.41 -9.48
CA SER A 64 -16.21 -5.81 -10.07
C SER A 64 -16.03 -5.49 -11.57
N PRO A 65 -17.05 -5.71 -12.41
CA PRO A 65 -17.02 -5.33 -13.82
C PRO A 65 -16.85 -3.82 -14.06
N HIS A 66 -17.15 -2.99 -13.06
CA HIS A 66 -16.99 -1.54 -13.12
C HIS A 66 -15.53 -1.08 -12.94
N GLU A 67 -14.66 -1.97 -12.45
CA GLU A 67 -13.25 -1.66 -12.19
C GLU A 67 -12.31 -2.62 -12.94
N PRO A 68 -12.38 -2.68 -14.29
CA PRO A 68 -11.62 -3.65 -15.07
C PRO A 68 -10.10 -3.50 -14.91
N GLN A 69 -9.64 -2.29 -14.59
CA GLN A 69 -8.22 -2.00 -14.39
C GLN A 69 -7.62 -2.76 -13.20
N LYS A 70 -8.40 -3.00 -12.13
CA LYS A 70 -7.93 -3.75 -10.96
C LYS A 70 -7.47 -5.15 -11.37
N PHE A 71 -8.31 -5.87 -12.13
CA PHE A 71 -7.95 -7.21 -12.60
C PHE A 71 -6.85 -7.17 -13.67
N ALA A 72 -6.86 -6.18 -14.56
CA ALA A 72 -5.82 -6.04 -15.59
C ALA A 72 -4.41 -5.90 -14.97
N SER A 73 -4.27 -5.09 -13.92
CA SER A 73 -2.99 -4.91 -13.22
C SER A 73 -2.51 -6.21 -12.58
N VAL A 74 -3.36 -6.88 -11.78
CA VAL A 74 -2.96 -8.13 -11.10
C VAL A 74 -2.71 -9.27 -12.10
N HIS A 75 -3.48 -9.33 -13.19
CA HIS A 75 -3.26 -10.29 -14.25
C HIS A 75 -1.92 -10.09 -14.94
N LYS A 76 -1.52 -8.84 -15.18
CA LYS A 76 -0.24 -8.51 -15.80
C LYS A 76 0.96 -8.85 -14.92
N VAL A 77 0.85 -8.65 -13.61
CA VAL A 77 1.98 -8.84 -12.67
C VAL A 77 2.07 -10.27 -12.15
N PHE A 78 0.95 -10.85 -11.72
CA PHE A 78 0.93 -12.15 -11.06
C PHE A 78 0.37 -13.27 -11.96
N GLY A 79 -0.48 -12.94 -12.93
CA GLY A 79 -1.19 -13.93 -13.74
C GLY A 79 -2.46 -14.46 -13.06
N ALA A 80 -3.47 -14.81 -13.85
CA ALA A 80 -4.79 -15.19 -13.32
C ALA A 80 -4.73 -16.44 -12.43
N SER A 81 -3.96 -17.45 -12.82
CA SER A 81 -3.84 -18.70 -12.08
C SER A 81 -3.22 -18.50 -10.70
N ASN A 82 -2.18 -17.67 -10.59
CA ASN A 82 -1.53 -17.38 -9.32
C ASN A 82 -2.44 -16.55 -8.42
N VAL A 83 -3.12 -15.53 -8.96
CA VAL A 83 -4.13 -14.76 -8.19
C VAL A 83 -5.21 -15.69 -7.64
N SER A 84 -5.71 -16.64 -8.45
CA SER A 84 -6.69 -17.61 -7.97
C SER A 84 -6.14 -18.47 -6.82
N LYS A 85 -4.92 -18.99 -6.93
CA LYS A 85 -4.28 -19.80 -5.88
C LYS A 85 -4.10 -19.01 -4.59
N MET A 86 -3.49 -17.82 -4.67
CA MET A 86 -3.26 -16.95 -3.51
C MET A 86 -4.56 -16.57 -2.79
N LEU A 87 -5.65 -16.30 -3.54
CA LEU A 87 -6.95 -16.06 -2.91
C LEU A 87 -7.53 -17.30 -2.23
N MET A 88 -7.31 -18.50 -2.76
CA MET A 88 -7.84 -19.73 -2.16
C MET A 88 -7.06 -20.19 -0.92
N GLU A 89 -5.77 -19.85 -0.83
CA GLU A 89 -4.91 -20.12 0.33
C GLU A 89 -5.25 -19.24 1.54
N VAL A 90 -5.87 -18.08 1.30
CA VAL A 90 -6.30 -17.15 2.34
C VAL A 90 -7.71 -17.51 2.83
N PRO A 91 -7.99 -17.47 4.15
CA PRO A 91 -9.35 -17.65 4.68
C PRO A 91 -10.33 -16.68 4.05
N GLU A 92 -11.57 -17.11 3.81
CA GLU A 92 -12.57 -16.33 3.06
C GLU A 92 -12.77 -14.91 3.59
N SER A 93 -12.74 -14.74 4.92
CA SER A 93 -12.88 -13.45 5.60
C SER A 93 -11.78 -12.45 5.26
N GLN A 94 -10.61 -12.90 4.79
CA GLN A 94 -9.45 -12.05 4.47
C GLN A 94 -9.20 -11.93 2.96
N ARG A 95 -9.96 -12.66 2.12
CA ARG A 95 -9.73 -12.66 0.67
C ARG A 95 -9.97 -11.30 0.02
N ALA A 96 -10.89 -10.50 0.54
CA ALA A 96 -11.11 -9.13 0.07
C ALA A 96 -9.86 -8.25 0.30
N ASP A 97 -9.27 -8.33 1.48
CA ASP A 97 -8.04 -7.61 1.83
C ASP A 97 -6.83 -8.12 1.02
N ALA A 98 -6.75 -9.43 0.79
CA ALA A 98 -5.74 -10.03 -0.08
C ALA A 98 -5.88 -9.53 -1.53
N ALA A 99 -7.09 -9.53 -2.10
CA ALA A 99 -7.32 -8.99 -3.43
C ALA A 99 -6.92 -7.51 -3.54
N ASN A 100 -7.28 -6.69 -2.55
CA ASN A 100 -6.88 -5.27 -2.50
C ASN A 100 -5.36 -5.10 -2.41
N SER A 101 -4.68 -5.93 -1.62
CA SER A 101 -3.23 -5.92 -1.48
C SER A 101 -2.53 -6.30 -2.79
N LEU A 102 -3.01 -7.34 -3.47
CA LEU A 102 -2.51 -7.74 -4.79
C LEU A 102 -2.69 -6.62 -5.82
N VAL A 103 -3.85 -5.96 -5.83
CA VAL A 103 -4.10 -4.80 -6.72
C VAL A 103 -3.12 -3.67 -6.45
N TYR A 104 -2.90 -3.34 -5.17
CA TYR A 104 -1.93 -2.31 -4.79
C TYR A 104 -0.53 -2.68 -5.27
N GLU A 105 -0.04 -3.87 -4.94
CA GLU A 105 1.30 -4.33 -5.29
C GLU A 105 1.50 -4.37 -6.81
N ALA A 106 0.51 -4.88 -7.55
CA ALA A 106 0.56 -4.88 -9.00
C ALA A 106 0.67 -3.45 -9.57
N ASN A 107 -0.12 -2.51 -9.06
CA ASN A 107 -0.06 -1.12 -9.50
C ASN A 107 1.29 -0.47 -9.18
N VAL A 108 1.88 -0.74 -8.02
CA VAL A 108 3.21 -0.21 -7.68
C VAL A 108 4.26 -0.80 -8.60
N ARG A 109 4.25 -2.12 -8.82
CA ARG A 109 5.22 -2.79 -9.70
C ARG A 109 5.09 -2.39 -11.17
N LEU A 110 3.89 -2.00 -11.61
CA LEU A 110 3.70 -1.43 -12.95
C LEU A 110 4.26 -0.01 -13.09
N ARG A 111 4.28 0.78 -12.01
CA ARG A 111 4.88 2.13 -12.00
C ARG A 111 6.39 2.09 -11.80
N ASP A 112 6.86 1.16 -10.97
CA ASP A 112 8.26 0.91 -10.68
C ASP A 112 8.58 -0.57 -10.93
N PRO A 113 8.99 -0.93 -12.16
CA PRO A 113 9.31 -2.31 -12.51
C PRO A 113 10.56 -2.86 -11.82
N VAL A 114 11.42 -1.99 -11.28
CA VAL A 114 12.70 -2.39 -10.69
C VAL A 114 12.52 -2.68 -9.21
N TYR A 115 11.98 -1.74 -8.44
CA TYR A 115 11.86 -1.88 -6.99
C TYR A 115 10.42 -2.12 -6.51
N GLY A 116 9.41 -1.73 -7.28
CA GLY A 116 8.00 -1.91 -6.94
C GLY A 116 7.67 -1.48 -5.50
N CYS A 117 7.02 -2.36 -4.75
CA CYS A 117 6.70 -2.14 -3.35
C CYS A 117 7.93 -2.10 -2.43
N MET A 118 9.06 -2.71 -2.81
CA MET A 118 10.28 -2.68 -2.01
C MET A 118 10.89 -1.28 -1.95
N GLY A 119 10.81 -0.50 -3.04
CA GLY A 119 11.27 0.88 -3.04
C GLY A 119 10.55 1.74 -2.01
N ALA A 120 9.22 1.56 -1.89
CA ALA A 120 8.42 2.24 -0.87
C ALA A 120 8.82 1.80 0.55
N ILE A 121 9.08 0.51 0.77
CA ILE A 121 9.54 0.00 2.06
C ILE A 121 10.90 0.60 2.42
N SER A 122 11.87 0.60 1.51
CA SER A 122 13.19 1.17 1.74
C SER A 122 13.14 2.66 2.04
N ALA A 123 12.33 3.43 1.31
CA ALA A 123 12.14 4.85 1.57
C ALA A 123 11.56 5.11 2.97
N LEU A 124 10.53 4.34 3.36
CA LEU A 124 9.94 4.44 4.70
C LEU A 124 10.94 4.04 5.80
N GLN A 125 11.73 2.99 5.59
CA GLN A 125 12.78 2.58 6.52
C GLN A 125 13.84 3.67 6.71
N GLN A 126 14.27 4.32 5.62
CA GLN A 126 15.19 5.46 5.68
C GLN A 126 14.57 6.64 6.43
N GLN A 127 13.30 6.94 6.22
CA GLN A 127 12.59 8.01 6.93
C GLN A 127 12.50 7.72 8.44
N VAL A 128 12.18 6.47 8.82
CA VAL A 128 12.17 6.05 10.22
C VAL A 128 13.55 6.23 10.86
N GLN A 129 14.62 5.83 10.17
CA GLN A 129 15.99 5.99 10.65
C GLN A 129 16.38 7.47 10.80
N ALA A 130 16.05 8.30 9.82
CA ALA A 130 16.33 9.73 9.85
C ALA A 130 15.63 10.42 11.03
N LEU A 131 14.32 10.17 11.20
CA LEU A 131 13.55 10.71 12.31
C LEU A 131 14.06 10.20 13.66
N GLN A 132 14.47 8.94 13.74
CA GLN A 132 15.05 8.39 14.96
C GLN A 132 16.38 9.05 15.31
N ALA A 133 17.22 9.36 14.31
CA ALA A 133 18.47 10.08 14.50
C ALA A 133 18.23 11.53 14.97
N GLU A 134 17.26 12.23 14.38
CA GLU A 134 16.86 13.58 14.79
C GLU A 134 16.37 13.60 16.24
N LEU A 135 15.48 12.67 16.62
CA LEU A 135 15.01 12.53 18.00
C LEU A 135 16.17 12.28 18.97
N ASN A 136 17.15 11.46 18.58
CA ASN A 136 18.31 11.19 19.42
C ASN A 136 19.23 12.42 19.54
N SER A 137 19.38 13.21 18.47
CA SER A 137 20.11 14.48 18.49
C SER A 137 19.48 15.48 19.47
N VAL A 138 18.17 15.69 19.37
CA VAL A 138 17.43 16.60 20.28
C VAL A 138 17.51 16.12 21.73
N ARG A 139 17.40 14.81 21.97
CA ARG A 139 17.57 14.24 23.32
C ARG A 139 18.96 14.49 23.88
N ALA A 140 20.01 14.32 23.07
CA ALA A 140 21.39 14.60 23.48
C ALA A 140 21.59 16.09 23.80
N GLU A 141 21.00 16.98 23.02
CA GLU A 141 21.05 18.43 23.25
C GLU A 141 20.34 18.83 24.56
N ILE A 142 19.15 18.29 24.84
CA ILE A 142 18.43 18.51 26.10
C ILE A 142 19.28 18.07 27.30
N LEU A 143 19.93 16.91 27.22
CA LEU A 143 20.81 16.42 28.28
C LEU A 143 22.02 17.36 28.48
N ARG A 144 22.57 17.90 27.40
CA ARG A 144 23.67 18.87 27.44
C ARG A 144 23.26 20.15 28.17
N TYR A 145 22.07 20.69 27.88
CA TYR A 145 21.55 21.88 28.56
C TYR A 145 21.32 21.63 30.05
N LYS A 146 20.68 20.50 30.41
CA LYS A 146 20.47 20.12 31.82
C LYS A 146 21.77 20.01 32.62
N TYR A 147 22.81 19.43 32.02
CA TYR A 147 24.11 19.30 32.67
C TYR A 147 24.88 20.64 32.76
N SER A 148 24.70 21.52 31.76
CA SER A 148 25.28 22.86 31.77
C SER A 148 24.65 23.74 32.85
N GLU A 149 23.33 23.69 33.06
CA GLU A 149 22.66 24.42 34.15
C GLU A 149 23.16 23.98 35.54
N THR A 150 23.48 22.69 35.73
CA THR A 150 24.06 22.21 36.99
C THR A 150 25.53 22.61 37.21
N ASN A 151 26.27 22.99 36.17
CA ASN A 151 27.69 23.38 36.25
C ASN A 151 27.92 24.90 36.33
N ILE A 152 26.89 25.74 36.17
CA ILE A 152 26.97 27.21 36.37
C ILE A 152 26.48 27.57 37.80
N ILE A 153 27.04 26.91 38.81
CA ILE A 153 27.17 27.53 40.14
C ILE A 153 28.68 27.70 40.36
N PRO A 154 29.25 28.87 40.03
CA PRO A 154 30.61 29.19 40.41
C PRO A 154 30.68 29.25 41.93
N SER A 155 31.52 28.39 42.48
CA SER A 155 32.02 28.47 43.84
C SER A 155 32.73 29.81 44.08
N SER A 156 32.00 30.87 44.41
CA SER A 156 32.54 32.07 45.07
C SER A 156 31.44 33.04 45.53
N HIS A 157 30.76 32.73 46.63
CA HIS A 157 30.67 33.66 47.77
C HIS A 157 30.22 32.93 49.04
N LEU A 158 31.04 33.01 50.09
CA LEU A 158 30.71 32.56 51.44
C LEU A 158 29.66 33.49 52.09
N ALA A 159 28.85 32.86 52.97
CA ALA A 159 28.21 33.37 54.19
C ALA A 159 26.75 33.88 54.15
N LEU A 160 25.98 33.26 55.07
CA LEU A 160 24.65 33.55 55.62
C LEU A 160 23.44 33.29 54.71
N PHE A 161 22.72 32.20 54.97
CA PHE A 161 21.36 32.13 55.53
C PHE A 161 21.05 30.64 55.76
N SER A 162 21.29 30.14 56.98
CA SER A 162 20.27 29.86 58.00
C SER A 162 19.15 28.90 57.54
N SER A 163 19.31 27.64 57.96
CA SER A 163 18.29 26.68 58.36
C SER A 163 17.06 26.48 57.48
N GLY A 164 17.08 25.38 56.73
CA GLY A 164 15.89 24.74 56.18
C GLY A 164 16.26 23.37 55.63
N ALA A 165 16.26 22.34 56.48
CA ALA A 165 16.41 20.97 56.03
C ALA A 165 15.24 20.61 55.11
N VAL A 166 15.53 20.42 53.83
CA VAL A 166 14.66 19.70 52.90
C VAL A 166 15.47 18.59 52.29
N SER A 167 15.26 17.38 52.82
CA SER A 167 15.71 16.14 52.21
C SER A 167 15.14 16.04 50.80
N ILE A 168 15.98 16.18 49.78
CA ILE A 168 15.68 15.68 48.45
C ILE A 168 16.44 14.38 48.31
N ALA A 169 15.70 13.28 48.48
CA ALA A 169 16.19 11.94 48.21
C ALA A 169 16.82 11.90 46.82
N ALA A 170 18.02 11.32 46.74
CA ALA A 170 18.67 10.98 45.50
C ALA A 170 17.77 10.00 44.74
N HIS A 171 16.94 10.51 43.83
CA HIS A 171 16.24 9.67 42.89
C HIS A 171 17.26 9.20 41.85
N ALA A 172 17.58 7.91 41.92
CA ALA A 172 18.28 7.19 40.87
C ALA A 172 17.67 7.53 39.49
N PRO A 173 18.49 7.64 38.44
CA PRO A 173 17.96 7.88 37.10
C PRO A 173 16.94 6.79 36.79
N PRO A 174 15.72 7.13 36.33
CA PRO A 174 14.77 6.11 35.94
C PRO A 174 15.42 5.29 34.84
N ALA A 175 15.56 3.99 35.09
CA ALA A 175 15.97 3.04 34.08
C ALA A 175 15.09 3.29 32.84
N LEU A 176 15.75 3.56 31.71
CA LEU A 176 15.11 3.66 30.41
C LEU A 176 14.16 2.46 30.27
N PRO A 177 12.86 2.68 30.00
CA PRO A 177 12.06 1.58 29.52
C PRO A 177 12.74 1.12 28.24
N ALA A 178 13.19 -0.14 28.24
CA ALA A 178 13.42 -0.85 27.00
C ALA A 178 12.13 -0.65 26.20
N ILE A 179 12.21 0.16 25.15
CA ILE A 179 11.19 0.16 24.11
C ILE A 179 11.37 -1.20 23.46
N ALA A 180 10.76 -2.20 24.10
CA ALA A 180 10.38 -3.45 23.47
C ALA A 180 9.79 -3.01 22.15
N ALA A 181 10.46 -3.45 21.07
CA ALA A 181 10.09 -3.21 19.69
C ALA A 181 8.59 -3.03 19.64
N ALA A 182 8.16 -1.76 19.49
CA ALA A 182 6.75 -1.46 19.34
C ALA A 182 6.33 -2.35 18.19
N THR A 183 5.55 -3.38 18.57
CA THR A 183 4.88 -4.30 17.71
C THR A 183 4.37 -3.43 16.60
N THR A 184 5.00 -3.56 15.43
CA THR A 184 4.55 -2.88 14.24
C THR A 184 3.08 -3.19 14.20
N SER A 185 2.29 -2.15 14.44
CA SER A 185 0.85 -2.15 14.31
C SER A 185 0.61 -2.85 12.99
N SER A 186 0.25 -4.11 13.08
CA SER A 186 0.12 -4.93 11.92
C SER A 186 -1.22 -4.52 11.36
N SER A 187 -1.19 -3.42 10.61
CA SER A 187 -2.15 -3.19 9.55
C SER A 187 -2.33 -4.55 8.90
N SER A 188 -3.55 -5.07 8.90
CA SER A 188 -3.87 -6.37 8.30
C SER A 188 -3.22 -6.51 6.92
N SER A 189 -3.04 -5.39 6.21
CA SER A 189 -2.23 -5.25 5.00
C SER A 189 -0.78 -5.70 5.12
N PHE A 190 -0.04 -5.42 6.21
CA PHE A 190 1.36 -5.86 6.40
C PHE A 190 1.47 -7.37 6.63
N ARG A 191 0.50 -7.99 7.33
CA ARG A 191 0.46 -9.46 7.51
C ARG A 191 0.09 -10.16 6.21
N VAL A 192 -0.89 -9.63 5.48
CA VAL A 192 -1.28 -10.14 4.15
C VAL A 192 -0.16 -9.94 3.13
N PHE A 193 0.58 -8.82 3.22
CA PHE A 193 1.76 -8.54 2.42
C PHE A 193 2.88 -9.54 2.72
N ILE A 194 3.18 -9.82 4.00
CA ILE A 194 4.15 -10.88 4.37
C ILE A 194 3.69 -12.25 3.86
N ILE A 195 2.41 -12.60 3.95
CA ILE A 195 1.89 -13.88 3.45
C ILE A 195 2.05 -13.97 1.91
N CYS A 196 1.70 -12.91 1.17
CA CYS A 196 1.88 -12.87 -0.29
C CYS A 196 3.36 -12.86 -0.69
N PHE A 197 4.21 -12.12 0.04
CA PHE A 197 5.63 -11.97 -0.27
C PHE A 197 6.44 -13.23 0.08
N VAL A 198 6.17 -13.85 1.22
CA VAL A 198 6.79 -15.12 1.63
C VAL A 198 6.35 -16.25 0.68
N HIS A 199 5.09 -16.28 0.24
CA HIS A 199 4.63 -17.33 -0.67
C HIS A 199 5.09 -17.13 -2.13
N ALA A 200 5.11 -15.89 -2.64
CA ALA A 200 5.61 -15.58 -3.98
C ALA A 200 7.13 -15.79 -4.14
N THR A 201 7.90 -15.66 -3.05
CA THR A 201 9.35 -15.87 -3.06
C THR A 201 9.73 -17.35 -2.93
N ILE A 202 8.96 -18.15 -2.18
CA ILE A 202 9.26 -19.58 -1.96
C ILE A 202 8.87 -20.45 -3.16
N HIS A 203 7.91 -20.04 -3.99
CA HIS A 203 7.39 -20.88 -5.10
C HIS A 203 7.91 -20.52 -6.50
N CYS A 204 8.91 -19.63 -6.59
CA CYS A 204 9.52 -19.16 -7.85
C CYS A 204 10.95 -19.72 -8.09
N HIS A 205 11.28 -20.87 -7.50
CA HIS A 205 12.52 -21.61 -7.75
C HIS A 205 12.23 -23.12 -7.84
#